data_AF-A0A1A9RWS6-F1
#
_entry.id   AF-A0A1A9RWS6-F1
#
_cell.length_a   1.000
_cell.length_b   1.000
_cell.length_c   1.000
_cell.angle_alpha   90.00
_cell.angle_beta   90.00
_cell.angle_gamma   90.00
#
_symmetry.space_group_name_H-M   'P 1'
#
loop_
_entity.id
_entity.type
_entity.pdbx_description
1 polymer ?
#
loop_
_entity_poly.entity_id
_entity_poly.type
_entity_poly.pdbx_seq_one_letter_code
_entity_poly.pdbx_strand_id
1 'polypeptide(L)'
;MTAHKHAALMLQYAQDAAETDRPWERWEVSDSTKYDSSGRLVRNWRQLGDNPDWNSNVRYRRKPQVIRVGRHEFPKPLINELVIGVNYFYVKIGNTCFEAAESSWMGNGQDQMRLESKRVHLTREAAQAHADVLNAICRGDID
;
A
#
# COMPACT_ATOMS: atom_id res chain seq x y z
N MET A 1 16.91 -21.76 11.08
CA MET A 1 16.81 -21.45 9.63
C MET A 1 16.01 -20.18 9.49
N THR A 2 16.58 -19.13 8.92
CA THR A 2 15.85 -17.89 8.66
C THR A 2 15.01 -18.08 7.40
N ALA A 3 13.72 -17.76 7.45
CA ALA A 3 12.87 -17.82 6.27
C ALA A 3 13.43 -16.92 5.14
N HIS A 4 13.17 -17.30 3.88
CA HIS A 4 13.61 -16.50 2.73
C HIS A 4 13.10 -15.06 2.85
N LYS A 5 13.96 -14.06 2.60
CA LYS A 5 13.62 -12.63 2.81
C LYS A 5 12.39 -12.14 2.04
N HIS A 6 12.00 -12.85 0.98
CA HIS A 6 10.83 -12.54 0.15
C HIS A 6 9.64 -13.49 0.38
N ALA A 7 9.67 -14.38 1.38
CA ALA A 7 8.65 -15.42 1.54
C ALA A 7 7.20 -14.88 1.56
N ALA A 8 6.94 -13.77 2.25
CA ALA A 8 5.62 -13.14 2.27
C ALA A 8 5.20 -12.57 0.90
N LEU A 9 6.15 -12.00 0.14
CA LEU A 9 5.89 -11.49 -1.21
C LEU A 9 5.67 -12.64 -2.21
N MET A 10 6.39 -13.75 -2.06
CA MET A 10 6.19 -14.96 -2.87
C MET A 10 4.77 -15.50 -2.70
N LEU A 11 4.26 -15.54 -1.45
CA LEU A 11 2.87 -15.93 -1.19
C LEU A 11 1.88 -14.98 -1.86
N GLN A 12 2.10 -13.67 -1.75
CA GLN A 12 1.24 -12.67 -2.39
C GLN A 12 1.27 -12.77 -3.92
N TYR A 13 2.44 -13.06 -4.50
CA TYR A 13 2.59 -13.25 -5.94
C TYR A 13 1.85 -14.50 -6.43
N ALA A 14 1.90 -15.59 -5.67
CA ALA A 14 1.15 -16.80 -5.98
C ALA A 14 -0.37 -16.56 -6.00
N GLN A 15 -0.88 -15.70 -5.10
CA GLN A 15 -2.28 -15.28 -5.12
C GLN A 15 -2.62 -14.48 -6.38
N ASP A 16 -1.76 -13.55 -6.79
CA ASP A 16 -1.94 -12.81 -8.05
C ASP A 16 -1.90 -13.75 -9.28
N ALA A 17 -0.99 -14.72 -9.29
CA ALA A 17 -0.85 -15.70 -10.37
C ALA A 17 -2.07 -16.63 -10.49
N ALA A 18 -2.87 -16.78 -9.43
CA ALA A 18 -4.14 -17.50 -9.49
C ALA A 18 -5.26 -16.69 -10.15
N GLU A 19 -5.14 -15.36 -10.21
CA GLU A 19 -6.16 -14.46 -10.77
C GLU A 19 -5.89 -14.06 -12.23
N THR A 20 -4.64 -14.18 -12.71
CA THR A 20 -4.22 -13.75 -14.05
C THR A 20 -3.00 -14.54 -14.52
N ASP A 21 -2.90 -14.73 -15.82
CA ASP A 21 -1.74 -15.29 -16.53
C ASP A 21 -0.53 -14.33 -16.58
N ARG A 22 -0.72 -13.04 -16.25
CA ARG A 22 0.33 -12.00 -16.27
C ARG A 22 0.50 -11.29 -14.91
N PRO A 23 0.76 -12.03 -13.82
CA PRO A 23 0.82 -11.46 -12.47
C PRO A 23 1.91 -10.41 -12.29
N TRP A 24 3.04 -10.51 -13.01
CA TRP A 24 4.15 -9.56 -12.94
C TRP A 24 3.77 -8.12 -13.31
N GLU A 25 2.72 -7.91 -14.09
CA GLU A 25 2.24 -6.57 -14.44
C GLU A 25 1.72 -5.79 -13.24
N ARG A 26 1.32 -6.50 -12.18
CA ARG A 26 0.88 -5.94 -10.89
C ARG A 26 2.05 -5.66 -9.95
N TRP A 27 3.29 -5.85 -10.38
CA TRP A 27 4.46 -5.76 -9.50
C TRP A 27 5.55 -4.84 -10.05
N GLU A 28 6.38 -4.37 -9.14
CA GLU A 28 7.53 -3.52 -9.39
C GLU A 28 8.78 -4.11 -8.73
N VAL A 29 9.91 -3.80 -9.34
CA VAL A 29 11.24 -4.22 -8.93
C VAL A 29 12.13 -3.00 -8.73
N SER A 30 13.06 -3.09 -7.77
CA SER A 30 14.09 -2.08 -7.54
C SER A 30 15.41 -2.74 -7.17
N ASP A 31 16.40 -2.50 -8.01
CA ASP A 31 17.80 -2.91 -7.88
C ASP A 31 18.73 -1.72 -7.57
N SER A 32 18.19 -0.51 -7.59
CA SER A 32 18.96 0.73 -7.55
C SER A 32 18.22 1.85 -6.81
N THR A 33 18.97 2.91 -6.49
CA THR A 33 18.44 4.15 -5.90
C THR A 33 18.78 5.33 -6.78
N LYS A 34 17.95 6.35 -6.75
CA LYS A 34 18.15 7.64 -7.42
C LYS A 34 17.90 8.77 -6.43
N TYR A 35 18.38 9.97 -6.75
CA TYR A 35 17.95 11.17 -6.05
C TYR A 35 16.60 11.64 -6.59
N ASP A 36 15.68 12.01 -5.70
CA ASP A 36 14.47 12.75 -6.09
C ASP A 36 14.77 14.25 -6.28
N SER A 37 13.75 15.02 -6.68
CA SER A 37 13.87 16.46 -6.90
C SER A 37 14.23 17.26 -5.64
N SER A 38 14.08 16.66 -4.45
CA SER A 38 14.46 17.26 -3.17
C SER A 38 15.91 16.91 -2.76
N GLY A 39 16.63 16.12 -3.57
CA GLY A 39 17.97 15.65 -3.25
C GLY A 39 17.98 14.47 -2.27
N ARG A 40 16.85 13.80 -2.03
CA ARG A 40 16.77 12.61 -1.17
C ARG A 40 17.00 11.34 -1.98
N LEU A 41 17.77 10.41 -1.42
CA LEU A 41 17.97 9.10 -2.01
C LEU A 41 16.68 8.26 -1.90
N VAL A 42 16.05 7.95 -3.03
CA VAL A 42 14.83 7.16 -3.14
C VAL A 42 15.07 5.91 -3.98
N ARG A 43 14.22 4.90 -3.82
CA ARG A 43 14.28 3.68 -4.62
C ARG A 43 13.81 3.97 -6.05
N ASN A 44 14.55 3.45 -7.03
CA ASN A 44 14.11 3.50 -8.41
C ASN A 44 13.25 2.27 -8.69
N TRP A 45 11.94 2.41 -8.47
CA TRP A 45 10.97 1.36 -8.79
C TRP A 45 10.66 1.37 -10.28
N ARG A 46 10.67 0.19 -10.89
CA ARG A 46 10.29 -0.03 -12.29
C ARG A 46 9.35 -1.21 -12.38
N GLN A 47 8.47 -1.22 -13.38
CA GLN A 47 7.59 -2.35 -13.63
C GLN A 47 8.39 -3.63 -13.93
N LEU A 48 7.92 -4.76 -13.41
CA LEU A 48 8.44 -6.07 -13.81
C LEU A 48 8.03 -6.40 -15.24
N GLY A 49 9.00 -6.83 -16.05
CA GLY A 49 8.76 -7.28 -17.42
C GLY A 49 8.32 -8.75 -17.51
N ASP A 50 8.61 -9.56 -16.49
CA ASP A 50 8.33 -10.99 -16.41
C ASP A 50 8.26 -11.43 -14.93
N ASN A 51 8.01 -12.71 -14.68
CA ASN A 51 7.98 -13.35 -13.38
C ASN A 51 9.28 -13.08 -12.58
N PRO A 52 9.18 -12.73 -11.28
CA PRO A 52 10.34 -12.45 -10.47
C PRO A 52 11.15 -13.72 -10.18
N ASP A 53 12.47 -13.62 -10.30
CA ASP A 53 13.46 -14.61 -9.87
C ASP A 53 13.70 -14.60 -8.34
N TRP A 54 13.07 -13.65 -7.63
CA TRP A 54 13.17 -13.45 -6.18
C TRP A 54 14.59 -13.22 -5.64
N ASN A 55 15.49 -12.70 -6.47
CA ASN A 55 16.88 -12.43 -6.12
C ASN A 55 17.03 -11.69 -4.79
N SER A 56 17.82 -12.24 -3.87
CA SER A 56 18.01 -11.71 -2.52
C SER A 56 18.68 -10.33 -2.48
N ASN A 57 19.30 -9.85 -3.55
CA ASN A 57 19.86 -8.50 -3.64
C ASN A 57 18.87 -7.46 -4.17
N VAL A 58 17.75 -7.92 -4.74
CA VAL A 58 16.72 -7.09 -5.34
C VAL A 58 15.57 -6.89 -4.35
N ARG A 59 14.79 -5.83 -4.54
CA ARG A 59 13.51 -5.62 -3.85
C ARG A 59 12.36 -5.70 -4.83
N TYR A 60 11.27 -6.25 -4.34
CA TYR A 60 10.01 -6.38 -5.08
C TYR A 60 8.90 -5.76 -4.25
N ARG A 61 7.89 -5.22 -4.93
CA ARG A 61 6.63 -4.83 -4.30
C ARG A 61 5.48 -5.02 -5.28
N ARG A 62 4.31 -5.34 -4.77
CA ARG A 62 3.06 -5.25 -5.54
C ARG A 62 2.73 -3.76 -5.74
N LYS A 63 2.31 -3.38 -6.95
CA LYS A 63 1.79 -2.04 -7.26
C LYS A 63 0.63 -1.74 -6.32
N PRO A 64 0.51 -0.50 -5.80
CA PRO A 64 -0.69 -0.08 -5.12
C PRO A 64 -1.89 -0.29 -6.06
N GLN A 65 -2.81 -1.19 -5.69
CA GLN A 65 -4.09 -1.29 -6.39
C GLN A 65 -4.91 -0.04 -6.08
N VAL A 66 -5.81 0.37 -6.96
CA VAL A 66 -6.72 1.52 -6.71
C VAL A 66 -8.15 1.05 -6.62
N ILE A 67 -8.94 1.71 -5.78
CA ILE A 67 -10.39 1.59 -5.70
C ILE A 67 -10.98 2.82 -6.37
N ARG A 68 -11.99 2.61 -7.24
CA ARG A 68 -12.71 3.68 -7.93
C ARG A 68 -14.11 3.83 -7.36
N VAL A 69 -14.50 5.07 -7.09
CA VAL A 69 -15.86 5.47 -6.70
C VAL A 69 -16.24 6.65 -7.58
N GLY A 70 -17.01 6.37 -8.63
CA GLY A 70 -17.33 7.38 -9.64
C GLY A 70 -16.07 7.92 -10.33
N ARG A 71 -15.92 9.24 -10.39
CA ARG A 71 -14.70 9.90 -10.90
C ARG A 71 -13.51 9.92 -9.93
N HIS A 72 -13.72 9.48 -8.69
CA HIS A 72 -12.71 9.52 -7.65
C HIS A 72 -11.99 8.17 -7.52
N GLU A 73 -10.72 8.22 -7.15
CA GLU A 73 -9.92 7.02 -6.89
C GLU A 73 -9.02 7.20 -5.67
N PHE A 74 -8.74 6.09 -5.00
CA PHE A 74 -7.77 6.06 -3.90
C PHE A 74 -7.05 4.71 -3.86
N PRO A 75 -5.81 4.65 -3.32
CA PRO A 75 -5.09 3.39 -3.18
C PRO A 75 -5.85 2.39 -2.30
N LYS A 76 -5.78 1.11 -2.62
CA LYS A 76 -6.39 0.04 -1.87
C LYS A 76 -5.73 -0.05 -0.49
N PRO A 77 -6.52 -0.01 0.60
CA PRO A 77 -6.00 -0.14 1.95
C PRO A 77 -5.27 -1.47 2.17
N LEU A 78 -4.39 -1.50 3.16
CA LEU A 78 -3.73 -2.72 3.60
C LEU A 78 -4.74 -3.72 4.16
N ILE A 79 -4.48 -5.01 3.90
CA ILE A 79 -5.31 -6.12 4.36
C ILE A 79 -4.58 -7.06 5.33
N ASN A 80 -3.24 -6.98 5.37
CA ASN A 80 -2.40 -7.79 6.23
C ASN A 80 -1.85 -6.94 7.37
N GLU A 81 -1.58 -7.58 8.49
CA GLU A 81 -0.90 -6.95 9.62
C GLU A 81 0.49 -6.44 9.23
N LEU A 82 0.92 -5.37 9.91
CA LEU A 82 2.26 -4.81 9.77
C LEU A 82 3.20 -5.41 10.80
N VAL A 83 4.50 -5.24 10.55
CA VAL A 83 5.52 -5.55 11.55
C VAL A 83 5.42 -4.54 12.70
N ILE A 84 5.54 -5.01 13.94
CA ILE A 84 5.54 -4.16 15.14
C ILE A 84 6.62 -3.06 15.01
N GLY A 85 6.24 -1.83 15.34
CA GLY A 85 7.07 -0.63 15.25
C GLY A 85 7.03 0.09 13.90
N VAL A 86 6.37 -0.48 12.87
CA VAL A 86 6.22 0.20 11.57
C VAL A 86 5.23 1.36 11.70
N ASN A 87 5.65 2.55 11.28
CA ASN A 87 4.75 3.70 11.15
C ASN A 87 3.81 3.50 9.97
N TYR A 88 2.53 3.77 10.19
CA TYR A 88 1.48 3.69 9.19
C TYR A 88 0.56 4.90 9.28
N PHE A 89 -0.19 5.13 8.21
CA PHE A 89 -1.18 6.18 8.13
C PHE A 89 -2.57 5.56 8.06
N TYR A 90 -3.56 6.24 8.60
CA TYR A 90 -4.94 5.79 8.54
C TYR A 90 -5.90 6.95 8.38
N VAL A 91 -7.06 6.70 7.80
CA VAL A 91 -8.15 7.67 7.76
C VAL A 91 -8.75 7.79 9.16
N LYS A 92 -8.85 8.97 9.75
CA LYS A 92 -9.63 9.24 10.98
C LYS A 92 -10.85 10.10 10.69
N ILE A 93 -11.85 9.98 11.56
CA ILE A 93 -12.98 10.90 11.60
C ILE A 93 -12.53 12.11 12.41
N GLY A 94 -12.40 13.26 11.75
CA GLY A 94 -12.15 14.55 12.39
C GLY A 94 -13.46 15.23 12.80
N ASN A 95 -13.36 16.47 13.29
CA ASN A 95 -14.54 17.23 13.75
C ASN A 95 -15.48 17.64 12.60
N THR A 96 -14.95 17.82 11.39
CA THR A 96 -15.69 18.36 10.24
C THR A 96 -15.58 17.50 8.99
N CYS A 97 -14.58 16.62 8.91
CA CYS A 97 -14.32 15.78 7.74
C CYS A 97 -13.51 14.54 8.11
N PHE A 98 -13.38 13.62 7.16
CA PHE A 98 -12.35 12.58 7.20
C PHE A 98 -10.98 13.18 6.88
N GLU A 99 -9.93 12.73 7.56
CA GLU A 99 -8.57 13.22 7.34
C GLU A 99 -7.53 12.12 7.64
N ALA A 100 -6.32 12.25 7.10
CA ALA A 100 -5.23 11.32 7.38
C ALA A 100 -4.59 11.57 8.75
N ALA A 101 -4.32 10.50 9.49
CA ALA A 101 -3.53 10.50 10.72
C ALA A 101 -2.44 9.43 10.66
N GLU A 102 -1.49 9.49 11.58
CA GLU A 102 -0.38 8.54 11.69
C GLU A 102 -0.41 7.80 13.03
N SER A 103 0.17 6.60 13.04
CA SER A 103 0.40 5.81 14.25
C SER A 103 1.53 4.81 14.01
N SER A 104 2.04 4.22 15.08
CA SER A 104 3.00 3.12 15.01
C SER A 104 2.27 1.82 15.29
N TRP A 105 2.47 0.81 14.44
CA TRP A 105 1.82 -0.48 14.58
C TRP A 105 2.37 -1.21 15.82
N MET A 106 1.50 -1.47 16.79
CA MET A 106 1.81 -2.23 18.01
C MET A 106 1.08 -3.57 18.05
N GLY A 107 0.21 -3.86 17.07
CA GLY A 107 -0.63 -5.06 17.03
C GLY A 107 -1.72 -5.06 18.09
N ASN A 108 -2.09 -3.88 18.60
CA ASN A 108 -3.13 -3.76 19.63
C ASN A 108 -4.53 -3.71 19.00
N GLY A 109 -5.59 -3.71 19.83
CA GLY A 109 -6.97 -3.69 19.33
C GLY A 109 -7.31 -2.48 18.45
N GLN A 110 -6.65 -1.33 18.62
CA GLN A 110 -6.86 -0.16 17.76
C GLN A 110 -6.26 -0.37 16.36
N ASP A 111 -5.08 -0.98 16.30
CA ASP A 111 -4.43 -1.34 15.04
C ASP A 111 -5.28 -2.35 14.25
N GLN A 112 -5.75 -3.39 14.93
CA GLN A 112 -6.62 -4.42 14.34
C GLN A 112 -7.94 -3.81 13.85
N MET A 113 -8.62 -3.00 14.67
CA MET A 113 -9.85 -2.31 14.27
C MET A 113 -9.66 -1.46 13.00
N ARG A 114 -8.55 -0.72 12.89
CA ARG A 114 -8.25 0.11 11.71
C ARG A 114 -7.96 -0.73 10.47
N LEU A 115 -7.27 -1.87 10.63
CA LEU A 115 -6.97 -2.81 9.54
C LEU A 115 -8.24 -3.49 9.03
N GLU A 116 -9.08 -4.00 9.94
CA GLU A 116 -10.35 -4.67 9.63
C GLU A 116 -11.32 -3.71 8.92
N SER A 117 -11.40 -2.47 9.38
CA SER A 117 -12.20 -1.41 8.75
C SER A 117 -11.60 -0.82 7.47
N LYS A 118 -10.52 -1.40 6.93
CA LYS A 118 -9.89 -1.01 5.66
C LYS A 118 -9.46 0.46 5.61
N ARG A 119 -8.88 0.97 6.70
CA ARG A 119 -8.46 2.37 6.81
C ARG A 119 -6.94 2.59 6.78
N VAL A 120 -6.15 1.51 6.78
CA VAL A 120 -4.68 1.55 6.94
C VAL A 120 -3.95 1.66 5.60
N HIS A 121 -2.95 2.54 5.55
CA HIS A 121 -2.10 2.84 4.40
C HIS A 121 -0.63 3.01 4.83
N LEU A 122 0.31 2.78 3.91
CA LEU A 122 1.74 2.96 4.17
C LEU A 122 2.24 4.40 3.93
N THR A 123 1.45 5.23 3.25
CA THR A 123 1.81 6.63 2.97
C THR A 123 0.68 7.56 3.37
N ARG A 124 1.05 8.79 3.74
CA ARG A 124 0.08 9.82 4.13
C ARG A 124 -0.80 10.21 2.96
N GLU A 125 -0.23 10.27 1.75
CA GLU A 125 -0.92 10.64 0.52
C GLU A 125 -2.01 9.62 0.17
N ALA A 126 -1.73 8.32 0.37
CA ALA A 126 -2.73 7.28 0.16
C ALA A 126 -3.88 7.36 1.17
N ALA A 127 -3.57 7.61 2.44
CA ALA A 127 -4.58 7.84 3.47
C ALA A 127 -5.39 9.11 3.20
N GLN A 128 -4.75 10.18 2.75
CA GLN A 128 -5.44 11.44 2.45
C GLN A 128 -6.33 11.30 1.22
N ALA A 129 -5.86 10.66 0.14
CA ALA A 129 -6.70 10.36 -1.03
C ALA A 129 -7.94 9.55 -0.62
N HIS A 130 -7.78 8.54 0.24
CA HIS A 130 -8.92 7.79 0.76
C HIS A 130 -9.88 8.69 1.56
N ALA A 131 -9.37 9.55 2.45
CA ALA A 131 -10.19 10.50 3.20
C ALA A 131 -10.94 11.48 2.30
N ASP A 132 -10.28 11.99 1.25
CA ASP A 132 -10.86 12.94 0.29
C ASP A 132 -12.01 12.29 -0.50
N VAL A 133 -11.88 11.02 -0.88
CA VAL A 133 -12.98 10.27 -1.51
C VAL A 133 -14.15 10.10 -0.55
N LEU A 134 -13.93 9.75 0.72
CA LEU A 134 -15.02 9.66 1.71
C LEU A 134 -15.71 11.01 1.92
N ASN A 135 -14.95 12.11 1.94
CA ASN A 135 -15.50 13.46 2.01
C ASN A 135 -16.31 13.84 0.76
N ALA A 136 -15.91 13.37 -0.43
CA ALA A 136 -16.65 13.57 -1.67
C ALA A 136 -17.98 12.80 -1.64
N ILE A 137 -17.96 11.53 -1.21
CA ILE A 137 -19.16 10.71 -0.99
C ILE A 137 -20.14 11.40 -0.04
N CYS A 138 -19.69 11.89 1.11
CA CYS A 138 -20.57 12.58 2.07
C CYS A 138 -21.20 13.87 1.52
N ARG A 139 -20.60 14.48 0.49
CA ARG A 139 -21.14 15.67 -0.19
C ARG A 139 -22.00 15.33 -1.41
N GLY A 140 -22.12 14.06 -1.78
CA GLY A 140 -22.76 13.63 -3.01
C GLY A 140 -21.95 13.93 -4.28
N ASP A 141 -20.67 14.26 -4.13
CA ASP A 141 -19.77 14.59 -5.25
C ASP A 141 -19.09 13.32 -5.78
N ILE A 142 -19.85 12.46 -6.46
CA ILE A 142 -19.34 11.17 -6.98
C ILE A 142 -19.60 10.97 -8.47
N ASP A 143 -20.32 11.86 -9.12
CA ASP A 143 -20.62 11.79 -10.56
C ASP A 143 -19.49 12.40 -11.44
#